data_AF-A0A933Z102-F1
#
_entry.id   AF-A0A933Z102-F1
#
_cell.length_a   1.000
_cell.length_b   1.000
_cell.length_c   1.000
_cell.angle_alpha   90.00
_cell.angle_beta   90.00
_cell.angle_gamma   90.00
#
_symmetry.space_group_name_H-M   'P 1'
#
loop_
_entity.id
_entity.type
_entity.pdbx_description
1 polymer ?
#
loop_
_entity_poly.entity_id
_entity_poly.type
_entity_poly.pdbx_seq_one_letter_code
_entity_poly.pdbx_strand_id
1 'polypeptide(L)'
;MIYLTLAGRAVDCDLDLTSPQRHVLQKLLTWEHLGLKLEDFAARRAKALEQGWGGLGPVEQTPAFAAVAGDLAARLAIRHGQAAPPGWLKAQLWPGRYAGGGLEPGRTEAGRLEVVVRDAADLERGRLWLDMGPEETPEQVVGRAWAGGGLLGELAVLGLVMRA
;
A
#
# COMPACT_ATOMS: atom_id res chain seq x y z
N MET A 1 -15.33 3.51 5.28
CA MET A 1 -14.17 2.92 4.57
C MET A 1 -13.03 2.81 5.56
N ILE A 2 -12.38 1.64 5.69
CA ILE A 2 -11.14 1.52 6.47
C ILE A 2 -9.93 1.77 5.57
N TYR A 3 -9.08 2.73 5.93
CA TYR A 3 -7.80 3.00 5.28
C TYR A 3 -6.66 2.42 6.13
N LEU A 4 -5.81 1.60 5.53
CA LEU A 4 -4.61 1.06 6.18
C LEU A 4 -3.38 1.79 5.66
N THR A 5 -2.67 2.51 6.54
CA THR A 5 -1.42 3.16 6.16
C THR A 5 -0.32 2.12 5.95
N LEU A 6 0.72 2.51 5.23
CA LEU A 6 1.96 1.77 5.16
C LEU A 6 2.57 1.54 6.55
N ALA A 7 2.36 2.41 7.54
CA ALA A 7 2.82 2.13 8.90
C ALA A 7 1.96 1.08 9.65
N GLY A 8 0.94 0.50 9.01
CA GLY A 8 0.01 -0.46 9.60
C GLY A 8 -1.06 0.19 10.49
N ARG A 9 -1.24 1.51 10.42
CA ARG A 9 -2.30 2.21 11.15
C ARG A 9 -3.61 2.10 10.37
N ALA A 10 -4.64 1.55 11.01
CA ALA A 10 -6.00 1.60 10.50
C ALA A 10 -6.63 2.97 10.83
N VAL A 11 -7.37 3.53 9.88
CA VAL A 11 -8.18 4.74 10.01
C VAL A 11 -9.58 4.42 9.49
N ASP A 12 -10.57 4.46 10.36
CA ASP A 12 -11.97 4.36 9.93
C ASP A 12 -12.40 5.73 9.41
N CYS A 13 -12.51 5.88 8.09
CA CYS A 13 -12.80 7.17 7.48
C CYS A 13 -14.21 7.70 7.80
N ASP A 14 -15.13 6.83 8.24
CA ASP A 14 -16.49 7.26 8.60
C ASP A 14 -16.55 7.80 10.04
N LEU A 15 -15.73 7.25 10.93
CA LEU A 15 -15.63 7.65 12.34
C LEU A 15 -14.54 8.69 12.62
N ASP A 16 -13.37 8.54 11.99
CA ASP A 16 -12.16 9.31 12.30
C ASP A 16 -12.00 10.58 11.44
N LEU A 17 -12.76 10.69 10.34
CA LEU A 17 -12.70 11.84 9.43
C LEU A 17 -14.04 12.57 9.36
N THR A 18 -13.96 13.89 9.24
CA THR A 18 -15.14 14.72 8.95
C THR A 18 -15.53 14.63 7.48
N SER A 19 -16.75 15.07 7.13
CA SER A 19 -17.19 15.11 5.73
C SER A 19 -16.26 15.94 4.83
N PRO A 20 -15.82 17.16 5.22
CA PRO A 20 -14.81 17.90 4.46
C PRO A 20 -13.48 17.15 4.30
N GLN A 21 -13.01 16.47 5.34
CA GLN A 21 -11.77 15.67 5.28
C GLN A 21 -11.91 14.49 4.32
N ARG A 22 -13.02 13.74 4.35
CA ARG A 22 -13.28 12.65 3.41
C ARG A 22 -13.30 13.13 1.97
N HIS A 23 -13.84 14.32 1.70
CA HIS A 23 -13.78 14.88 0.35
C HIS A 23 -12.37 15.21 -0.11
N VAL A 24 -11.58 15.87 0.74
CA VAL A 24 -10.18 16.14 0.40
C VAL A 24 -9.46 14.81 0.19
N LEU A 25 -9.69 13.81 1.04
CA LEU A 25 -9.13 12.47 0.89
C LEU A 25 -9.47 11.83 -0.46
N GLN A 26 -10.71 11.94 -0.95
CA GLN A 26 -11.07 11.44 -2.28
C GLN A 26 -10.19 12.05 -3.38
N LYS A 27 -9.94 13.37 -3.33
CA LYS A 27 -9.02 14.03 -4.27
C LYS A 27 -7.59 13.50 -4.15
N LEU A 28 -7.10 13.35 -2.91
CA LEU A 28 -5.76 12.83 -2.66
C LEU A 28 -5.59 11.40 -3.20
N LEU A 29 -6.57 10.52 -2.98
CA LEU A 29 -6.58 9.16 -3.52
C LEU A 29 -6.53 9.17 -5.05
N THR A 30 -7.31 10.02 -5.71
CA THR A 30 -7.27 10.15 -7.17
C THR A 30 -5.90 10.61 -7.66
N TRP A 31 -5.27 11.58 -6.99
CA TRP A 31 -3.97 12.11 -7.40
C TRP A 31 -2.82 11.14 -7.15
N GLU A 32 -2.86 10.41 -6.03
CA GLU A 32 -1.94 9.30 -5.77
C GLU A 32 -2.09 8.22 -6.85
N HIS A 33 -3.34 7.84 -7.19
CA HIS A 33 -3.61 6.85 -8.22
C HIS A 33 -3.06 7.27 -9.59
N LEU A 34 -3.26 8.53 -9.98
CA LEU A 34 -2.70 9.12 -11.21
C LEU A 34 -1.17 9.25 -11.19
N GLY A 35 -0.51 8.97 -10.06
CA GLY A 35 0.94 8.96 -9.96
C GLY A 35 1.57 10.33 -10.11
N LEU A 36 0.91 11.39 -9.60
CA LEU A 36 1.46 12.73 -9.65
C LEU A 36 2.87 12.79 -9.05
N LYS A 37 3.69 13.71 -9.54
CA LYS A 37 4.96 14.05 -8.88
C LYS A 37 4.69 14.53 -7.46
N LEU A 38 5.64 14.29 -6.56
CA LEU A 38 5.49 14.62 -5.14
C LEU A 38 5.25 16.13 -4.91
N GLU A 39 5.93 16.98 -5.70
CA GLU A 39 5.75 18.44 -5.68
C GLU A 39 4.33 18.86 -6.08
N ASP A 40 3.79 18.28 -7.16
CA ASP A 40 2.44 18.54 -7.65
C ASP A 40 1.40 18.06 -6.65
N PHE A 41 1.63 16.89 -6.05
CA PHE A 41 0.77 16.34 -5.01
C PHE A 41 0.73 17.24 -3.78
N ALA A 42 1.90 17.72 -3.31
CA ALA A 42 2.00 18.61 -2.17
C ALA A 42 1.28 19.95 -2.42
N ALA A 43 1.50 20.56 -3.59
CA ALA A 43 0.84 21.81 -3.96
C ALA A 43 -0.68 21.65 -4.06
N ARG A 44 -1.16 20.58 -4.70
CA ARG A 44 -2.61 20.31 -4.82
C ARG A 44 -3.26 19.97 -3.48
N ARG A 45 -2.56 19.23 -2.60
CA ARG A 45 -3.02 18.97 -1.23
C ARG A 45 -3.19 20.27 -0.45
N ALA A 46 -2.21 21.16 -0.46
CA ALA A 46 -2.28 22.44 0.22
C ALA A 46 -3.50 23.26 -0.25
N LYS A 47 -3.67 23.37 -1.57
CA LYS A 47 -4.83 24.06 -2.17
C LYS A 47 -6.16 23.42 -1.80
N ALA A 48 -6.26 22.09 -1.79
CA ALA A 48 -7.49 21.41 -1.42
C ALA A 48 -7.87 21.60 0.06
N LEU A 49 -6.87 21.67 0.95
CA LEU A 49 -7.08 21.98 2.36
C LEU A 49 -7.52 23.42 2.56
N GLU A 50 -6.93 24.36 1.82
CA GLU A 50 -7.31 25.78 1.87
C GLU A 50 -8.73 26.02 1.35
N GLN A 51 -9.10 25.40 0.23
CA GLN A 51 -10.39 25.62 -0.43
C GLN A 51 -11.53 24.79 0.18
N GLY A 52 -11.23 23.62 0.73
CA GLY A 52 -12.21 22.69 1.28
C GLY A 52 -13.25 22.17 0.27
N TRP A 53 -14.44 21.82 0.78
CA TRP A 53 -15.61 21.43 -0.03
C TRP A 53 -16.46 22.67 -0.31
N GLY A 54 -16.79 22.94 -1.58
CA GLY A 54 -17.67 24.05 -1.96
C GLY A 54 -17.15 25.45 -1.59
N GLY A 55 -15.84 25.62 -1.37
CA GLY A 55 -15.25 26.88 -0.90
C GLY A 55 -15.32 27.10 0.60
N LEU A 56 -15.80 26.12 1.38
CA LEU A 56 -15.92 26.19 2.85
C LEU A 56 -14.65 25.73 3.56
N GLY A 57 -13.48 26.03 3.01
CA GLY A 57 -12.22 25.84 3.71
C GLY A 57 -11.98 26.91 4.79
N PRO A 58 -10.94 26.76 5.62
CA PRO A 58 -9.94 25.70 5.58
C PRO A 58 -10.43 24.38 6.20
N VAL A 59 -9.91 23.26 5.71
CA VAL A 59 -10.15 21.94 6.31
C VAL A 59 -9.09 21.66 7.36
N GLU A 60 -9.53 21.42 8.59
CA GLU A 60 -8.64 21.06 9.70
C GLU A 60 -7.90 19.75 9.41
N GLN A 61 -6.61 19.71 9.74
CA GLN A 61 -5.78 18.50 9.64
C GLN A 61 -5.74 17.77 10.99
N THR A 62 -6.74 16.93 11.25
CA THR A 62 -6.73 16.05 12.43
C THR A 62 -5.60 15.02 12.33
N PRO A 63 -5.17 14.40 13.46
CA PRO A 63 -4.15 13.37 13.43
C PRO A 63 -4.47 12.18 12.51
N ALA A 64 -5.74 11.81 12.39
CA ALA A 64 -6.19 10.76 11.46
C ALA A 64 -6.03 11.17 10.00
N PHE A 65 -6.49 12.37 9.64
CA PHE A 65 -6.33 12.89 8.28
C PHE A 65 -4.85 13.08 7.92
N ALA A 66 -4.04 13.63 8.82
CA ALA A 66 -2.61 13.83 8.61
C ALA A 66 -1.88 12.50 8.37
N ALA A 67 -2.26 11.44 9.07
CA ALA A 67 -1.71 10.10 8.87
C ALA A 67 -2.01 9.57 7.47
N VAL A 68 -3.26 9.65 7.01
CA VAL A 68 -3.64 9.18 5.66
C VAL A 68 -2.98 10.04 4.57
N ALA A 69 -3.01 11.36 4.70
CA ALA A 69 -2.42 12.25 3.70
C ALA A 69 -0.89 12.15 3.64
N GLY A 70 -0.23 11.87 4.78
CA GLY A 70 1.19 11.53 4.82
C GLY A 70 1.50 10.19 4.17
N ASP A 71 0.64 9.19 4.37
CA ASP A 71 0.80 7.87 3.76
C ASP A 71 0.74 7.93 2.23
N LEU A 72 -0.21 8.67 1.67
CA LEU A 72 -0.33 8.86 0.23
C LEU A 72 0.90 9.56 -0.38
N ALA A 73 1.47 10.53 0.34
CA ALA A 73 2.72 11.17 -0.08
C ALA A 73 3.91 10.17 -0.03
N ALA A 74 3.97 9.32 1.00
CA ALA A 74 4.99 8.28 1.10
C ALA A 74 4.88 7.25 -0.04
N ARG A 75 3.66 6.83 -0.40
CA ARG A 75 3.41 5.95 -1.56
C ARG A 75 3.89 6.56 -2.86
N LEU A 76 3.66 7.86 -3.09
CA LEU A 76 4.20 8.57 -4.25
C LEU A 76 5.72 8.64 -4.23
N ALA A 77 6.33 8.96 -3.09
CA ALA A 77 7.79 9.01 -2.97
C ALA A 77 8.41 7.64 -3.29
N ILE A 78 7.81 6.54 -2.82
CA ILE A 78 8.22 5.17 -3.17
C ILE A 78 8.03 4.91 -4.67
N ARG A 79 6.87 5.24 -5.23
CA ARG A 79 6.55 5.06 -6.65
C ARG A 79 7.57 5.76 -7.57
N HIS A 80 8.04 6.93 -7.16
CA HIS A 80 9.02 7.73 -7.90
C HIS A 80 10.48 7.41 -7.52
N GLY A 81 10.74 6.37 -6.72
CA GLY A 81 12.09 5.97 -6.31
C GLY A 81 12.81 6.96 -5.39
N GLN A 82 12.07 7.86 -4.75
CA GLN A 82 12.59 8.90 -3.85
C GLN A 82 12.61 8.45 -2.38
N ALA A 83 11.96 7.34 -2.06
CA ALA A 83 11.94 6.74 -0.72
C ALA A 83 11.97 5.22 -0.80
N ALA A 84 12.55 4.57 0.20
CA ALA A 84 12.53 3.13 0.34
C ALA A 84 11.12 2.65 0.75
N PRO A 85 10.63 1.52 0.22
CA PRO A 85 9.43 0.91 0.77
C PRO A 85 9.71 0.50 2.22
N PRO A 86 8.73 0.62 3.11
CA PRO A 86 8.90 0.21 4.49
C PRO A 86 9.12 -1.31 4.57
N GLY A 87 9.95 -1.74 5.52
CA GLY A 87 10.48 -3.12 5.62
C GLY A 87 9.47 -4.22 5.97
N TRP A 88 8.17 -3.93 5.94
CA TRP A 88 7.11 -4.90 6.23
C TRP A 88 6.47 -5.43 4.96
N LEU A 89 7.18 -5.67 3.85
CA LEU A 89 6.62 -6.57 2.84
C LEU A 89 6.12 -7.82 3.59
N LYS A 90 4.81 -7.95 3.73
CA LYS A 90 4.20 -8.94 4.60
C LYS A 90 3.50 -9.89 3.67
N ALA A 91 3.71 -11.17 3.90
CA ALA A 91 2.83 -12.20 3.40
C ALA A 91 1.38 -11.79 3.71
N GLN A 92 0.58 -11.45 2.70
CA GLN A 92 -0.84 -11.16 2.91
C GLN A 92 -1.59 -12.48 2.77
N LEU A 93 -2.15 -12.96 3.88
CA LEU A 93 -2.69 -14.32 4.00
C LEU A 93 -4.23 -14.37 3.88
N TRP A 94 -4.90 -13.29 3.45
CA TRP A 94 -6.37 -13.15 3.58
C TRP A 94 -7.08 -12.90 2.24
N PRO A 95 -8.21 -13.59 1.97
CA PRO A 95 -9.10 -13.25 0.85
C PRO A 95 -9.99 -12.05 1.21
N GLY A 96 -9.83 -10.93 0.48
CA GLY A 96 -10.55 -9.67 0.71
C GLY A 96 -9.59 -8.53 1.09
N ARG A 97 -8.99 -7.89 0.08
CA ARG A 97 -7.76 -7.11 0.26
C ARG A 97 -8.00 -5.63 0.59
N TYR A 98 -7.26 -5.13 1.59
CA TYR A 98 -7.02 -3.70 1.83
C TYR A 98 -5.64 -3.30 1.28
N ALA A 99 -5.54 -2.12 0.68
CA ALA A 99 -4.39 -1.58 -0.05
C ALA A 99 -3.08 -1.50 0.78
N GLY A 100 -1.91 -1.77 0.17
CA GLY A 100 -0.62 -1.70 0.88
C GLY A 100 0.52 -2.62 0.40
N GLY A 101 0.43 -3.28 -0.74
CA GLY A 101 1.46 -4.23 -1.18
C GLY A 101 1.50 -5.54 -0.40
N GLY A 102 2.52 -6.35 -0.67
CA GLY A 102 2.69 -7.67 -0.06
C GLY A 102 2.70 -8.81 -1.06
N LEU A 103 2.64 -10.02 -0.51
CA LEU A 103 2.57 -11.27 -1.27
C LEU A 103 1.12 -11.76 -1.26
N GLU A 104 0.49 -11.79 -2.43
CA GLU A 104 -0.88 -12.26 -2.63
C GLU A 104 -0.86 -13.69 -3.19
N PRO A 105 -1.40 -14.70 -2.47
CA PRO A 105 -1.57 -16.03 -3.01
C PRO A 105 -2.49 -16.01 -4.23
N GLY A 106 -1.98 -16.51 -5.35
CA GLY A 106 -2.69 -16.65 -6.62
C GLY A 106 -3.20 -18.08 -6.83
N ARG A 107 -3.05 -18.58 -8.06
CA ARG A 107 -3.45 -19.95 -8.40
C ARG A 107 -2.43 -20.98 -7.95
N THR A 108 -2.91 -22.21 -7.73
CA THR A 108 -2.05 -23.39 -7.55
C THR A 108 -1.98 -24.18 -8.86
N GLU A 109 -0.78 -24.53 -9.30
CA GLU A 109 -0.53 -25.27 -10.53
C GLU A 109 0.66 -26.22 -10.35
N ALA A 110 0.48 -27.50 -10.69
CA ALA A 110 1.52 -28.53 -10.64
C ALA A 110 2.31 -28.61 -9.30
N GLY A 111 1.62 -28.48 -8.16
CA GLY A 111 2.26 -28.52 -6.84
C GLY A 111 3.02 -27.24 -6.49
N ARG A 112 2.73 -26.13 -7.17
CA ARG A 112 3.33 -24.82 -6.89
C ARG A 112 2.24 -23.77 -6.73
N LEU A 113 2.47 -22.82 -5.83
CA LEU A 113 1.64 -21.65 -5.59
C LEU A 113 2.21 -20.46 -6.35
N GLU A 114 1.41 -19.85 -7.22
CA GLU A 114 1.68 -18.51 -7.73
C GLU A 114 1.52 -17.51 -6.59
N VAL A 115 2.49 -16.62 -6.42
CA VAL A 115 2.44 -15.52 -5.47
C VAL A 115 2.64 -14.23 -6.25
N VAL A 116 1.60 -13.41 -6.30
CA VAL A 116 1.67 -12.09 -6.93
C VAL A 116 2.32 -11.14 -5.94
N VAL A 117 3.41 -10.52 -6.38
CA VAL A 117 4.14 -9.54 -5.57
C VAL A 117 3.64 -8.16 -5.93
N ARG A 118 3.13 -7.46 -4.92
CA ARG A 118 2.63 -6.09 -5.07
C ARG A 118 3.48 -5.12 -4.26
N ASP A 119 3.76 -3.97 -4.85
CA ASP A 119 4.40 -2.88 -4.12
C ASP A 119 3.41 -2.17 -3.19
N ALA A 120 3.94 -1.21 -2.43
CA ALA A 120 3.17 -0.31 -1.57
C ALA A 120 2.03 0.46 -2.30
N ALA A 121 2.02 0.54 -3.63
CA ALA A 121 0.97 1.14 -4.44
C ALA A 121 0.00 0.11 -5.05
N ASP A 122 0.10 -1.15 -4.63
CA ASP A 122 -0.68 -2.31 -5.11
C ASP A 122 -0.49 -2.67 -6.58
N LEU A 123 0.52 -2.08 -7.22
CA LEU A 123 0.91 -2.43 -8.56
C LEU A 123 1.57 -3.80 -8.53
N GLU A 124 1.18 -4.66 -9.46
CA GLU A 124 1.88 -5.92 -9.69
C GLU A 124 3.30 -5.61 -10.14
N ARG A 125 4.27 -6.11 -9.38
CA ARG A 125 5.70 -5.93 -9.66
C ARG A 125 6.36 -7.21 -10.16
N GLY A 126 5.73 -8.34 -9.88
CA GLY A 126 6.15 -9.62 -10.39
C GLY A 126 5.32 -10.76 -9.84
N ARG A 127 5.70 -11.96 -10.26
CA ARG A 127 5.09 -13.21 -9.81
C ARG A 127 6.18 -14.17 -9.41
N LEU A 128 5.96 -14.85 -8.31
CA LEU A 128 6.85 -15.89 -7.79
C LEU A 128 6.11 -17.21 -7.79
N TRP A 129 6.84 -18.30 -7.92
CA TRP A 129 6.28 -19.64 -7.86
C TRP A 129 6.95 -20.40 -6.72
N LEU A 130 6.17 -20.67 -5.67
CA LEU A 130 6.63 -21.36 -4.47
C LEU A 130 6.17 -22.81 -4.50
N ASP A 131 7.04 -23.74 -4.14
CA ASP A 131 6.64 -25.14 -4.03
C ASP A 131 5.64 -25.31 -2.88
N MET A 132 4.59 -26.09 -3.13
CA MET A 132 3.44 -26.27 -2.24
C MET A 132 3.22 -27.76 -2.00
N GLY A 133 3.32 -28.18 -0.74
CA GLY A 133 3.00 -29.53 -0.32
C GLY A 133 1.52 -29.86 -0.52
N PRO A 134 1.16 -31.15 -0.63
CA PRO A 134 -0.20 -31.60 -0.95
C PRO A 134 -1.25 -31.22 0.11
N GLU A 135 -0.82 -30.96 1.35
CA GLU A 135 -1.69 -30.55 2.47
C GLU A 135 -1.38 -29.13 2.96
N GLU A 136 -0.40 -28.45 2.38
CA GLU A 136 -0.12 -27.06 2.76
C GLU A 136 -1.25 -26.16 2.25
N THR A 137 -1.69 -25.21 3.07
CA THR A 137 -2.52 -24.11 2.58
C THR A 137 -1.64 -23.05 1.92
N PRO A 138 -2.17 -22.22 0.99
CA PRO A 138 -1.40 -21.13 0.40
C PRO A 138 -0.78 -20.21 1.46
N GLU A 139 -1.48 -20.00 2.58
CA GLU A 139 -1.00 -19.20 3.69
C GLU A 139 0.23 -19.81 4.37
N GLN A 140 0.22 -21.13 4.57
CA GLN A 140 1.35 -21.86 5.14
C GLN A 140 2.57 -21.80 4.22
N VAL A 141 2.37 -21.90 2.90
CA VAL A 141 3.44 -21.79 1.90
C VAL A 141 4.10 -20.41 1.94
N VAL A 142 3.30 -19.34 1.86
CA VAL A 142 3.83 -17.96 1.87
C VAL A 142 4.49 -17.65 3.22
N GLY A 143 3.89 -18.08 4.34
CA GLY A 143 4.47 -17.93 5.67
C GLY A 143 5.82 -18.64 5.83
N ARG A 144 5.92 -19.89 5.36
CA ARG A 144 7.16 -20.68 5.34
C ARG A 144 8.23 -20.02 4.49
N ALA A 145 7.89 -19.63 3.26
CA ALA A 145 8.84 -19.02 2.34
C ALA A 145 9.36 -17.68 2.88
N TRP A 146 8.49 -16.90 3.55
CA TRP A 146 8.87 -15.65 4.20
C TRP A 146 9.83 -15.89 5.36
N ALA A 147 9.49 -16.81 6.27
CA ALA A 147 10.31 -17.15 7.44
C ALA A 147 11.68 -17.74 7.05
N GLY A 148 11.76 -18.48 5.94
CA GLY A 148 12.99 -19.07 5.44
C GLY A 148 13.96 -18.09 4.77
N GLY A 149 13.59 -16.82 4.58
CA GLY A 149 14.46 -15.78 4.02
C GLY A 149 14.76 -15.88 2.52
N GLY A 150 14.47 -17.02 1.87
CA GLY A 150 14.72 -17.24 0.44
C GLY A 150 13.95 -16.28 -0.49
N LEU A 151 12.80 -15.78 -0.02
CA LEU A 151 12.01 -14.78 -0.74
C LEU A 151 12.76 -13.45 -0.93
N LEU A 152 13.64 -13.05 0.01
CA LEU A 152 14.31 -11.75 -0.03
C LEU A 152 15.19 -11.57 -1.27
N GLY A 153 15.81 -12.65 -1.76
CA GLY A 153 16.64 -12.62 -2.97
C GLY A 153 15.80 -12.35 -4.22
N GLU A 154 14.70 -13.10 -4.38
CA GLU A 154 13.75 -12.93 -5.50
C GLU A 154 13.11 -11.53 -5.50
N LEU A 155 12.74 -11.06 -4.32
CA LEU A 155 12.14 -9.74 -4.15
C LEU A 155 13.14 -8.60 -4.42
N ALA A 156 14.43 -8.80 -4.15
CA ALA A 156 15.48 -7.85 -4.52
C ALA A 156 15.63 -7.73 -6.05
N VAL A 157 15.51 -8.84 -6.78
CA VAL A 157 15.53 -8.83 -8.27
C VAL A 157 14.34 -8.05 -8.83
N LEU A 158 13.19 -8.10 -8.16
CA LEU A 158 12.01 -7.30 -8.50
C LEU A 158 12.10 -5.82 -8.07
N GLY A 159 13.22 -5.40 -7.46
CA GLY A 159 13.42 -4.02 -6.99
C GLY A 159 12.63 -3.66 -5.73
N LEU A 160 12.19 -4.66 -4.96
CA LEU A 160 11.27 -4.48 -3.82
C LEU A 160 11.95 -4.62 -2.46
N VAL A 161 13.23 -4.98 -2.45
CA VAL A 161 14.08 -4.98 -1.26
C VAL A 161 15.27 -4.08 -1.55
N MET A 162 15.44 -3.01 -0.77
CA MET A 162 16.71 -2.28 -0.78
C MET A 162 17.76 -3.15 -0.08
N ARG A 163 18.88 -3.42 -0.76
CA ARG A 163 20.08 -3.87 -0.08
C ARG A 163 20.48 -2.78 0.92
N ALA A 164 20.55 -3.14 2.21
CA ALA A 164 21.19 -2.30 3.21
C ALA A 164 22.67 -2.08 2.85
#